data_AF-A0A9J6RTT0-F1
#
_entry.id   AF-A0A9J6RTT0-F1
#
_cell.length_a   1.000
_cell.length_b   1.000
_cell.length_c   1.000
_cell.angle_alpha   90.00
_cell.angle_beta   90.00
_cell.angle_gamma   90.00
#
_symmetry.space_group_name_H-M   'P 1'
#
loop_
_entity.id
_entity.type
_entity.pdbx_description
1 polymer ?
#
loop_
_entity_poly.entity_id
_entity_poly.type
_entity_poly.pdbx_seq_one_letter_code
_entity_poly.pdbx_strand_id
1 'polypeptide(L)'
;MSDLFEGCKSPFRIWSVLDIPSFIYEGNTIPFPPQHRIVFAYMASLANRYGDVRVSYFSVCKRTGMDEIEEVAAIFKWLEAFRLIKRKVTLFDEDKGKKETTRYEVNYPDNQFPYETLPPSMER
;
A
#
# COMPACT_ATOMS: atom_id res chain seq x y z
N MET A 1 10.44 27.54 28.08
CA MET A 1 9.58 26.72 27.23
C MET A 1 10.45 26.19 26.11
N SER A 2 10.98 24.99 26.29
CA SER A 2 11.71 24.25 25.27
C SER A 2 10.69 23.61 24.35
N ASP A 3 10.76 23.91 23.06
CA ASP A 3 9.88 23.33 22.04
C ASP A 3 9.98 21.80 22.11
N LEU A 4 8.83 21.14 22.33
CA LEU A 4 8.70 19.71 22.55
C LEU A 4 9.02 18.86 21.30
N PHE A 5 9.56 19.48 20.25
CA PHE A 5 9.58 18.96 18.88
C PHE A 5 10.97 18.95 18.21
N GLU A 6 12.05 19.33 18.91
CA GLU A 6 13.43 19.29 18.38
C GLU A 6 13.98 17.89 18.07
N GLY A 7 13.20 16.83 18.31
CA GLY A 7 13.55 15.43 18.01
C GLY A 7 12.48 14.67 17.22
N CYS A 8 11.50 15.35 16.63
CA CYS A 8 10.48 14.69 15.83
C CYS A 8 11.14 13.97 14.63
N LYS A 9 11.32 12.65 14.73
CA LYS A 9 11.41 11.79 13.55
C LYS A 9 10.17 12.11 12.71
N SER A 10 10.44 12.78 11.59
CA SER A 10 9.44 13.30 10.66
C SER A 10 8.30 12.30 10.47
N PRO A 11 7.04 12.76 10.38
CA PRO A 11 5.94 11.87 10.00
C PRO A 11 6.30 11.16 8.70
N PHE A 12 6.11 9.84 8.66
CA PHE A 12 6.20 9.02 7.46
C PHE A 12 5.26 9.58 6.39
N ARG A 13 5.83 10.02 5.29
CA ARG A 13 5.05 10.51 4.16
C ARG A 13 4.73 9.31 3.29
N ILE A 14 3.56 9.27 2.67
CA ILE A 14 3.17 8.19 1.74
C ILE A 14 4.27 7.93 0.69
N TRP A 15 4.98 8.97 0.27
CA TRP A 15 6.10 8.88 -0.67
C TRP A 15 7.36 8.22 -0.13
N SER A 16 7.56 8.21 1.20
CA SER A 16 8.67 7.51 1.86
C SER A 16 8.66 6.00 1.59
N VAL A 17 7.53 5.43 1.17
CA VAL A 17 7.46 4.02 0.76
C VAL A 17 8.38 3.71 -0.42
N LEU A 18 8.61 4.67 -1.31
CA LEU A 18 9.48 4.46 -2.48
C LEU A 18 10.92 4.15 -2.06
N ASP A 19 11.34 4.64 -0.89
CA ASP A 19 12.69 4.48 -0.34
C ASP A 19 12.86 3.23 0.53
N ILE A 20 11.83 2.38 0.68
CA ILE A 20 11.88 1.15 1.49
C ILE A 20 12.28 -0.03 0.60
N PRO A 21 13.54 -0.53 0.65
CA PRO A 21 13.94 -1.66 -0.17
C PRO A 21 13.47 -3.01 0.38
N SER A 22 13.22 -3.11 1.68
CA SER A 22 12.80 -4.33 2.36
C SER A 22 12.17 -4.05 3.73
N PHE A 23 11.45 -5.04 4.28
CA PHE A 23 10.84 -4.99 5.61
C PHE A 23 10.84 -6.38 6.27
N ILE A 24 10.63 -6.43 7.59
CA ILE A 24 10.55 -7.69 8.35
C ILE A 24 9.10 -8.17 8.44
N TYR A 25 8.80 -9.34 7.88
CA TYR A 25 7.51 -10.02 8.03
C TYR A 25 7.71 -11.36 8.73
N GLU A 26 7.09 -11.55 9.90
CA GLU A 26 7.15 -12.81 10.67
C GLU A 26 8.59 -13.33 10.86
N GLY A 27 9.53 -12.41 11.16
CA GLY A 27 10.95 -12.72 11.39
C GLY A 27 11.80 -12.87 10.13
N ASN A 28 11.21 -12.75 8.93
CA ASN A 28 11.92 -12.86 7.66
C ASN A 28 12.08 -11.49 6.98
N THR A 29 13.24 -11.26 6.37
CA THR A 29 13.47 -10.09 5.52
C THR A 29 12.80 -10.29 4.17
N ILE A 30 11.80 -9.46 3.87
CA ILE A 30 11.08 -9.47 2.60
C ILE A 30 11.58 -8.33 1.72
N PRO A 31 12.10 -8.60 0.52
CA PRO A 31 12.41 -7.54 -0.43
C PRO A 31 11.11 -6.86 -0.88
N PHE A 32 11.12 -5.54 -0.99
CA PHE A 32 9.99 -4.76 -1.49
C PHE A 32 10.31 -4.26 -2.89
N PRO A 33 9.81 -4.91 -3.96
CA PRO A 33 10.19 -4.55 -5.33
C PRO A 33 9.73 -3.13 -5.70
N PRO A 34 10.47 -2.40 -6.56
CA PRO A 34 10.13 -1.02 -6.93
C PRO A 34 8.70 -0.85 -7.48
N GLN A 35 8.27 -1.74 -8.38
CA GLN A 35 6.90 -1.69 -8.94
C GLN A 35 5.83 -1.89 -7.87
N HIS A 36 6.08 -2.76 -6.89
CA HIS A 36 5.13 -3.02 -5.80
C HIS A 36 5.05 -1.80 -4.86
N ARG A 37 6.18 -1.11 -4.60
CA ARG A 37 6.21 0.16 -3.88
C ARG A 37 5.38 1.23 -4.58
N ILE A 38 5.49 1.36 -5.90
CA ILE A 38 4.74 2.35 -6.70
C ILE A 38 3.23 2.07 -6.60
N VAL A 39 2.81 0.82 -6.81
CA VAL A 39 1.40 0.44 -6.70
C VAL A 39 0.87 0.67 -5.30
N PHE A 40 1.63 0.28 -4.27
CA PHE A 40 1.24 0.51 -2.88
C PHE A 40 1.16 2.00 -2.53
N ALA A 41 2.13 2.82 -2.95
CA ALA A 41 2.12 4.26 -2.74
C ALA A 41 0.90 4.92 -3.40
N TYR A 42 0.53 4.48 -4.61
CA TYR A 42 -0.70 4.93 -5.27
C TYR A 42 -1.95 4.55 -4.46
N MET A 43 -2.05 3.29 -4.02
CA MET A 43 -3.16 2.82 -3.18
C MET A 43 -3.28 3.58 -1.87
N ALA A 44 -2.17 3.76 -1.14
CA ALA A 44 -2.11 4.54 0.08
C ALA A 44 -2.50 6.01 -0.15
N SER A 45 -2.08 6.61 -1.27
CA SER A 45 -2.45 7.99 -1.62
C SER A 45 -3.95 8.18 -1.83
N LEU A 46 -4.63 7.17 -2.39
CA LEU A 46 -6.08 7.16 -2.55
C LEU A 46 -6.77 6.92 -1.21
N ALA A 47 -6.27 5.96 -0.42
CA ALA A 47 -6.85 5.63 0.87
C ALA A 47 -6.76 6.81 1.85
N ASN A 48 -5.71 7.62 1.78
CA ASN A 48 -5.59 8.86 2.56
C ASN A 48 -6.76 9.81 2.36
N ARG A 49 -7.27 9.86 1.13
CA ARG A 49 -8.29 10.83 0.73
C ARG A 49 -9.70 10.30 0.93
N TYR A 50 -9.87 8.99 0.79
CA TYR A 50 -11.18 8.37 0.62
C TYR A 50 -11.48 7.20 1.56
N GLY A 51 -10.53 6.78 2.40
CA GLY A 51 -10.65 5.59 3.26
C GLY A 51 -10.52 4.29 2.45
N ASP A 52 -11.48 3.37 2.60
CA ASP A 52 -11.51 2.13 1.82
C ASP A 52 -11.62 2.43 0.32
N VAL A 53 -10.63 2.00 -0.47
CA VAL A 53 -10.51 2.36 -1.88
C VAL A 53 -11.19 1.35 -2.80
N ARG A 54 -11.86 1.86 -3.83
CA ARG A 54 -12.33 1.06 -4.97
C ARG A 54 -11.48 1.43 -6.18
N VAL A 55 -10.69 0.47 -6.68
CA VAL A 55 -9.85 0.65 -7.86
C VAL A 55 -10.04 -0.51 -8.82
N SER A 56 -9.96 -0.23 -10.13
CA SER A 56 -9.79 -1.26 -11.15
C SER A 56 -8.31 -1.41 -11.48
N TYR A 57 -7.86 -2.61 -11.83
CA TYR A 57 -6.46 -2.83 -12.23
C TYR A 57 -6.07 -1.95 -13.43
N PHE A 58 -6.98 -1.77 -14.39
CA PHE A 58 -6.78 -0.83 -15.50
C PHE A 58 -6.47 0.61 -15.03
N SER A 59 -7.18 1.10 -14.01
CA SER A 59 -6.92 2.44 -13.45
C SER A 59 -5.55 2.51 -12.76
N VAL A 60 -5.09 1.42 -12.15
CA VAL A 60 -3.77 1.32 -11.56
C VAL A 60 -2.72 1.33 -12.65
N CYS A 61 -2.81 0.46 -13.66
CA CYS A 61 -1.93 0.42 -14.85
C CYS A 61 -1.70 1.83 -15.42
N LYS A 62 -2.79 2.55 -15.71
CA LYS A 62 -2.73 3.91 -16.28
C LYS A 62 -2.00 4.93 -15.38
N ARG A 63 -2.03 4.74 -14.05
CA ARG A 63 -1.46 5.69 -13.08
C ARG A 63 -0.06 5.33 -12.63
N THR A 64 0.29 4.05 -12.63
CA THR A 64 1.60 3.55 -12.23
C THR A 64 2.54 3.30 -13.41
N GLY A 65 2.03 3.36 -14.65
CA GLY A 65 2.80 3.09 -15.86
C GLY A 65 3.07 1.60 -16.08
N MET A 66 2.23 0.73 -15.51
CA MET A 66 2.32 -0.72 -15.75
C MET A 66 1.51 -1.09 -16.99
N ASP A 67 2.08 -1.97 -17.82
CA ASP A 67 1.52 -2.32 -19.11
C ASP A 67 0.53 -3.50 -19.02
N GLU A 68 0.70 -4.39 -18.04
CA GLU A 68 -0.08 -5.62 -17.91
C GLU A 68 -1.00 -5.61 -16.68
N ILE A 69 -2.26 -6.00 -16.88
CA ILE A 69 -3.27 -6.09 -15.81
C ILE A 69 -2.95 -7.27 -14.89
N GLU A 70 -2.45 -8.36 -15.47
CA GLU A 70 -2.05 -9.60 -14.82
C GLU A 70 -0.94 -9.34 -13.80
N GLU A 71 0.03 -8.50 -14.14
CA GLU A 71 1.09 -8.06 -13.24
C GLU A 71 0.52 -7.25 -12.07
N VAL A 72 -0.38 -6.29 -12.34
CA VAL A 72 -1.04 -5.53 -11.26
C VAL A 72 -1.83 -6.47 -10.34
N ALA A 73 -2.55 -7.45 -10.90
CA ALA A 73 -3.29 -8.43 -10.10
C ALA A 73 -2.34 -9.28 -9.23
N ALA A 74 -1.17 -9.65 -9.74
CA ALA A 74 -0.14 -10.35 -8.97
C ALA A 74 0.41 -9.47 -7.84
N ILE A 75 0.66 -8.19 -8.10
CA ILE A 75 1.08 -7.23 -7.07
C ILE A 75 0.02 -7.11 -5.97
N PHE A 76 -1.27 -7.04 -6.32
CA PHE A 76 -2.34 -6.97 -5.32
C PHE A 76 -2.34 -8.20 -4.41
N LYS A 77 -2.24 -9.41 -4.98
CA LYS A 77 -2.13 -10.64 -4.18
C LYS A 77 -0.90 -10.62 -3.27
N TRP A 78 0.23 -10.10 -3.76
CA TRP A 78 1.45 -9.96 -2.98
C TRP A 78 1.24 -8.99 -1.81
N LEU A 79 0.66 -7.82 -2.06
CA LEU A 79 0.35 -6.83 -1.02
C LEU A 79 -0.62 -7.39 0.03
N GLU A 80 -1.59 -8.21 -0.38
CA GLU A 80 -2.49 -8.92 0.54
C GLU A 80 -1.77 -9.97 1.38
N ALA A 81 -0.89 -10.77 0.76
CA ALA A 81 -0.13 -11.81 1.45
C ALA A 81 0.73 -11.24 2.58
N PHE A 82 1.30 -10.05 2.37
CA PHE A 82 2.05 -9.33 3.40
C PHE A 82 1.19 -8.41 4.25
N ARG A 83 -0.14 -8.48 4.16
CA ARG A 83 -1.09 -7.62 4.92
C ARG A 83 -0.74 -6.13 4.82
N LEU A 84 -0.37 -5.68 3.63
CA LEU A 84 -0.23 -4.26 3.31
C LEU A 84 -1.58 -3.68 2.86
N ILE A 85 -2.39 -4.52 2.21
CA ILE A 85 -3.80 -4.24 1.91
C ILE A 85 -4.66 -5.42 2.35
N LYS A 86 -5.96 -5.18 2.50
CA LYS A 86 -6.97 -6.18 2.81
C LYS A 86 -8.19 -5.97 1.93
N ARG A 87 -8.56 -6.98 1.15
CA ARG A 87 -9.79 -6.97 0.37
C ARG A 87 -11.03 -7.09 1.25
N LYS A 88 -11.94 -6.13 1.12
CA LYS A 88 -13.30 -6.14 1.68
C LYS A 88 -14.27 -6.34 0.53
N VAL A 89 -14.97 -7.48 0.53
CA VAL A 89 -16.07 -7.73 -0.42
C VAL A 89 -17.37 -7.35 0.27
N THR A 90 -17.99 -6.25 -0.19
CA THR A 90 -19.36 -5.91 0.21
C THR A 90 -20.32 -6.43 -0.85
N LEU A 91 -21.20 -7.34 -0.42
CA LEU A 91 -22.38 -7.74 -1.18
C LEU A 91 -23.48 -6.72 -0.86
N PHE A 92 -23.90 -5.94 -1.87
CA PHE A 92 -25.12 -5.15 -1.76
C PHE A 92 -26.27 -5.96 -2.34
N ASP A 93 -27.31 -6.16 -1.55
CA ASP A 93 -28.59 -6.71 -2.00
C ASP A 93 -29.53 -5.53 -2.25
N GLU A 94 -29.50 -4.97 -3.46
CA GLU A 94 -30.52 -4.05 -3.94
C GLU A 94 -31.01 -4.55 -5.30
N ASP A 95 -31.95 -5.51 -5.24
CA ASP A 95 -33.04 -5.83 -6.18
C ASP A 95 -32.83 -5.92 -7.71
N LYS A 96 -31.66 -5.65 -8.30
CA LYS A 96 -31.46 -5.69 -9.78
C LYS A 96 -30.09 -6.18 -10.26
N GLY A 97 -29.53 -7.16 -9.55
CA GLY A 97 -28.34 -7.90 -9.99
C GLY A 97 -27.18 -7.73 -9.04
N LYS A 98 -26.71 -8.84 -8.48
CA LYS A 98 -25.58 -8.92 -7.55
C LYS A 98 -24.34 -8.27 -8.17
N LYS A 99 -24.05 -7.02 -7.81
CA LYS A 99 -22.78 -6.36 -8.17
C LYS A 99 -21.85 -6.44 -6.97
N GLU A 100 -20.99 -7.45 -6.97
CA GLU A 100 -19.88 -7.54 -6.03
C GLU A 100 -19.03 -6.27 -6.14
N THR A 101 -19.00 -5.47 -5.08
CA THR A 101 -18.13 -4.30 -5.02
C THR A 101 -16.94 -4.66 -4.15
N THR A 102 -15.82 -4.95 -4.81
CA THR A 102 -14.54 -5.13 -4.12
C THR A 102 -13.99 -3.76 -3.71
N ARG A 103 -13.75 -3.59 -2.41
CA ARG A 103 -13.00 -2.46 -1.84
C ARG A 103 -11.72 -3.00 -1.20
N TYR A 104 -10.70 -2.16 -1.12
CA TYR A 104 -9.46 -2.49 -0.44
C TYR A 104 -9.29 -1.53 0.73
N GLU A 105 -9.17 -2.10 1.91
CA GLU A 105 -8.62 -1.42 3.08
C GLU A 105 -7.11 -1.43 2.91
N VAL A 106 -6.52 -0.26 2.69
CA VAL A 106 -5.07 -0.13 2.79
C VAL A 106 -4.78 -0.01 4.27
N ASN A 107 -3.84 -0.80 4.79
CA ASN A 107 -3.45 -0.67 6.19
C ASN A 107 -2.78 0.68 6.36
N TYR A 108 -3.63 1.63 6.78
CA TYR A 108 -3.38 3.05 6.67
C TYR A 108 -2.37 3.41 7.75
N PRO A 109 -1.18 3.87 7.36
CA PRO A 109 -0.18 4.25 8.32
C PRO A 109 -0.55 5.66 8.79
N ASP A 110 -0.96 5.81 10.05
CA ASP A 110 -0.81 7.08 10.79
C ASP A 110 0.69 7.37 11.04
N ASN A 111 1.49 7.23 9.98
CA ASN A 111 2.93 7.35 9.87
C ASN A 111 3.80 6.11 10.17
N GLN A 112 3.30 4.87 10.14
CA GLN A 112 4.17 3.69 10.26
C GLN A 112 3.73 2.54 9.35
N PHE A 113 4.67 2.04 8.53
CA PHE A 113 4.51 0.79 7.81
C PHE A 113 4.13 -0.32 8.81
N PRO A 114 3.19 -1.22 8.48
CA PRO A 114 2.71 -2.23 9.44
C PRO A 114 3.79 -3.25 9.86
N TYR A 115 4.96 -3.18 9.23
CA TYR A 115 6.15 -3.98 9.51
C TYR A 115 7.36 -3.09 9.71
N GLU A 116 8.37 -3.62 10.39
CA GLU A 116 9.61 -2.90 10.59
C GLU A 116 10.32 -2.73 9.24
N THR A 117 10.49 -1.47 8.83
CA THR A 117 11.23 -1.12 7.61
C THR A 117 12.71 -1.21 7.90
N LEU A 118 13.44 -1.95 7.07
CA LEU A 118 14.88 -1.97 7.18
C LEU A 118 15.45 -0.71 6.49
N PRO A 119 16.44 -0.05 7.11
CA PRO A 119 17.16 1.01 6.41
C PRO A 119 17.83 0.41 5.17
N PRO A 120 17.93 1.16 4.06
CA PRO A 120 18.66 0.70 2.91
C PRO A 120 20.09 0.34 3.30
N SER A 121 20.51 -0.89 2.98
CA SER A 121 21.91 -1.30 3.11
C SER A 121 22.73 -0.44 2.17
N MET A 122 23.43 0.57 2.70
CA MET A 122 24.43 1.31 1.94
C MET A 122 25.66 0.42 1.77
N GLU A 123 25.59 -0.57 0.88
CA GLU A 123 26.79 -1.18 0.31
C GLU A 123 26.97 -0.55 -1.08
N ARG A 124 27.96 0.35 -1.17
CA ARG A 124 28.49 0.90 -2.42
C ARG A 124 29.49 -0.08 -3.02
#